data_AF-A0A2M7ENQ0-F1
#
_entry.id   AF-A0A2M7ENQ0-F1
#
_cell.length_a   1.000
_cell.length_b   1.000
_cell.length_c   1.000
_cell.angle_alpha   90.00
_cell.angle_beta   90.00
_cell.angle_gamma   90.00
#
_symmetry.space_group_name_H-M   'P 1'
#
loop_
_entity.id
_entity.type
_entity.pdbx_description
1 polymer ?
#
loop_
_entity_poly.entity_id
_entity_poly.type
_entity_poly.pdbx_seq_one_letter_code
_entity_poly.pdbx_strand_id
1 'polypeptide(L)'
;LVLALQRDQSELTRFARRTHGHAAVTDMVALEPELAHHSAALFYDSEAHLNPRRALADLTHALAERGVRIEQAEATPEDITGPVIDARGMAAGLPGLRGVRGEM
;
A
#
# COMPACT_ATOMS: atom_id res chain seq x y z
N LEU A 1 10.85 3.81 6.37
CA LEU A 1 12.08 4.37 5.76
C LEU A 1 12.01 4.22 4.25
N VAL A 2 12.46 5.23 3.51
CA VAL A 2 12.68 5.12 2.06
C VAL A 2 14.18 5.25 1.80
N LEU A 3 14.71 4.27 1.08
CA LEU A 3 16.15 4.10 0.84
C LEU A 3 16.40 4.03 -0.66
N ALA A 4 17.65 4.33 -1.03
CA ALA A 4 18.17 4.04 -2.37
C ALA A 4 19.59 3.47 -2.23
N LEU A 5 20.03 2.77 -3.27
CA LEU A 5 21.44 2.41 -3.38
C LEU A 5 22.29 3.67 -3.54
N GLN A 6 23.57 3.61 -3.18
CA GLN A 6 24.47 4.76 -3.22
C GLN A 6 24.55 5.43 -4.61
N ARG A 7 24.46 4.64 -5.69
CA ARG A 7 24.46 5.14 -7.07
C ARG A 7 23.14 5.85 -7.47
N ASP A 8 22.06 5.59 -6.73
CA ASP A 8 20.69 6.04 -7.03
C ASP A 8 20.22 7.16 -6.09
N GLN A 9 21.14 7.82 -5.38
CA GLN A 9 20.83 8.90 -4.43
C GLN A 9 20.13 10.11 -5.06
N SER A 10 20.32 10.34 -6.36
CA SER A 10 19.55 11.35 -7.10
C SER A 10 18.06 11.02 -7.14
N GLU A 11 17.69 9.75 -7.20
CA GLU A 11 16.29 9.32 -7.18
C GLU A 11 15.68 9.48 -5.78
N LEU A 12 16.43 9.23 -4.70
CA LEU A 12 15.99 9.52 -3.34
C LEU A 12 15.71 11.02 -3.15
N THR A 13 16.60 11.88 -3.64
CA THR A 13 16.42 13.34 -3.64
C THR A 13 15.20 13.75 -4.46
N ARG A 14 14.99 13.13 -5.62
CA ARG A 14 13.83 13.38 -6.48
C ARG A 14 12.53 12.96 -5.80
N PHE A 15 12.54 11.82 -5.11
CA PHE A 15 11.40 11.33 -4.34
C PHE A 15 11.05 12.28 -3.20
N ALA A 16 12.05 12.74 -2.43
CA ALA A 16 11.87 13.74 -1.38
C ALA A 16 11.16 15.00 -1.90
N ARG A 17 11.55 15.51 -3.08
CA ARG A 17 10.91 16.70 -3.69
C ARG A 17 9.44 16.49 -4.11
N ARG A 18 8.99 15.25 -4.27
CA ARG A 18 7.63 14.89 -4.73
C ARG A 18 6.72 14.44 -3.60
N THR A 19 7.25 14.35 -2.39
CA THR A 19 6.59 13.84 -1.20
C THR A 19 6.78 14.82 -0.04
N HIS A 20 6.08 14.60 1.07
CA HIS A 20 6.09 15.48 2.24
C HIS A 20 5.98 14.64 3.51
N GLY A 21 6.22 15.24 4.68
CA GLY A 21 6.15 14.53 5.97
C GLY A 21 7.36 13.63 6.25
N HIS A 22 8.47 13.84 5.54
CA HIS A 22 9.72 13.12 5.81
C HIS A 22 10.75 13.98 6.54
N ALA A 23 11.59 13.32 7.32
CA ALA A 23 12.88 13.83 7.77
C ALA A 23 14.01 13.13 7.01
N ALA A 24 14.99 13.89 6.55
CA ALA A 24 16.25 13.31 6.08
C ALA A 24 17.03 12.79 7.30
N VAL A 25 17.47 11.55 7.25
CA VAL A 25 18.16 10.86 8.35
C VAL A 25 19.43 10.21 7.83
N THR A 26 20.48 10.22 8.66
CA THR A 26 21.78 9.61 8.37
C THR A 26 22.22 8.59 9.43
N ASP A 27 21.63 8.63 10.62
CA ASP A 27 21.88 7.65 11.68
C ASP A 27 20.99 6.42 11.50
N MET A 28 21.38 5.55 10.57
CA MET A 28 20.62 4.33 10.26
C MET A 28 20.70 3.30 11.39
N VAL A 29 21.81 3.28 12.13
CA VAL A 29 22.04 2.30 13.21
C VAL A 29 20.99 2.47 14.32
N ALA A 30 20.62 3.71 14.65
CA ALA A 30 19.61 4.00 15.65
C ALA A 30 18.18 3.58 15.22
N LEU A 31 17.90 3.56 13.91
CA LEU A 31 16.58 3.21 13.39
C LEU A 31 16.46 1.72 13.07
N GLU A 32 17.37 1.22 12.23
CA GLU A 32 17.38 -0.16 11.72
C GLU A 32 18.83 -0.61 11.52
N PRO A 33 19.45 -1.32 12.48
CA PRO A 33 20.87 -1.69 12.43
C PRO A 33 21.29 -2.46 11.18
N GLU A 34 20.39 -3.25 10.61
CA GLU A 34 20.63 -4.01 9.36
C GLU A 34 20.86 -3.10 8.14
N LEU A 35 20.41 -1.84 8.23
CA LEU A 35 20.51 -0.83 7.19
C LEU A 35 21.68 0.14 7.40
N ALA A 36 22.59 -0.13 8.33
CA ALA A 36 23.73 0.73 8.66
C ALA A 36 24.67 1.06 7.49
N HIS A 37 24.62 0.28 6.41
CA HIS A 37 25.42 0.48 5.21
C HIS A 37 24.86 1.56 4.27
N HIS A 38 23.62 2.02 4.49
CA HIS A 38 23.05 3.16 3.79
C HIS A 38 23.51 4.48 4.43
N SER A 39 23.90 5.43 3.58
CA SER A 39 24.41 6.74 4.01
C SER A 39 23.31 7.74 4.37
N ALA A 40 22.12 7.58 3.80
CA ALA A 40 20.98 8.45 4.01
C ALA A 40 19.67 7.73 3.70
N ALA A 41 18.60 8.17 4.36
CA ALA A 41 17.24 7.75 4.10
C ALA A 41 16.25 8.91 4.27
N LEU A 42 15.02 8.69 3.84
CA LEU A 42 13.87 9.50 4.24
C LEU A 42 13.06 8.72 5.27
N PHE A 43 12.85 9.30 6.44
CA PHE A 43 12.03 8.72 7.50
C PHE A 43 10.67 9.44 7.55
N TYR A 44 9.59 8.67 7.51
CA TYR A 44 8.21 9.13 7.57
C TYR A 44 7.62 8.61 8.88
N ASP A 45 7.58 9.45 9.91
CA ASP A 45 7.19 9.05 11.26
C ASP A 45 5.68 8.75 11.38
N SER A 46 4.87 9.35 10.53
CA SER A 46 3.42 9.14 10.45
C SER A 46 3.02 7.93 9.59
N GLU A 47 3.97 7.28 8.94
CA GLU A 47 3.72 6.09 8.11
C GLU A 47 4.06 4.81 8.87
N ALA A 48 3.35 3.73 8.56
CA ALA A 48 3.56 2.44 9.20
C ALA A 48 3.38 1.29 8.20
N HIS A 49 3.99 0.16 8.51
CA HIS A 49 3.71 -1.08 7.80
C HIS A 49 2.34 -1.62 8.21
N LEU A 50 1.57 -2.06 7.20
CA LEU A 50 0.30 -2.73 7.40
C LEU A 50 0.48 -4.22 7.12
N ASN A 51 -0.06 -5.09 7.99
CA ASN A 51 -0.26 -6.50 7.64
C ASN A 51 -1.60 -6.63 6.88
N PRO A 52 -1.60 -6.85 5.55
CA PRO A 52 -2.82 -6.76 4.77
C PRO A 52 -3.84 -7.85 5.12
N ARG A 53 -3.36 -9.07 5.46
CA ARG A 53 -4.23 -10.18 5.83
C ARG A 53 -4.97 -9.90 7.13
N ARG A 54 -4.25 -9.40 8.14
CA ARG A 54 -4.86 -9.01 9.42
C ARG A 54 -5.82 -7.84 9.25
N ALA A 55 -5.42 -6.80 8.51
CA ALA A 55 -6.28 -5.64 8.26
C ALA A 55 -7.60 -6.03 7.58
N LEU A 56 -7.56 -6.94 6.60
CA LEU A 56 -8.77 -7.41 5.92
C LEU A 56 -9.67 -8.23 6.85
N ALA A 57 -9.10 -9.08 7.69
CA ALA A 57 -9.85 -9.84 8.69
C ALA A 57 -10.54 -8.91 9.71
N ASP A 58 -9.81 -7.93 10.24
CA ASP A 58 -10.33 -6.94 11.18
C ASP A 58 -11.47 -6.11 10.55
N LEU A 59 -11.31 -5.67 9.29
CA LEU A 59 -12.34 -4.95 8.55
C LEU A 59 -13.60 -5.81 8.33
N THR A 60 -13.41 -7.07 7.92
CA THR A 60 -14.52 -8.01 7.68
C THR A 60 -15.32 -8.23 8.95
N HIS A 61 -14.64 -8.38 10.09
CA HIS A 61 -15.28 -8.52 11.39
C HIS A 61 -16.09 -7.28 11.77
N ALA A 62 -15.48 -6.09 11.69
CA ALA A 62 -16.16 -4.84 12.02
C ALA A 62 -17.38 -4.56 11.13
N LEU A 63 -17.35 -4.97 9.85
CA LEU A 63 -18.50 -4.88 8.95
C LEU A 63 -19.62 -5.84 9.36
N ALA A 64 -19.28 -7.08 9.73
CA ALA A 64 -20.24 -8.07 10.21
C ALA A 64 -20.93 -7.60 11.51
N GLU A 65 -20.19 -7.01 12.46
CA GLU A 65 -20.74 -6.42 13.69
C GLU A 65 -21.74 -5.29 13.40
N ARG A 66 -21.59 -4.61 12.26
CA ARG A 66 -22.49 -3.55 11.79
C ARG A 66 -23.64 -4.07 10.93
N GLY A 67 -23.79 -5.40 10.82
CA GLY A 67 -24.86 -6.04 10.05
C GLY A 67 -24.64 -6.03 8.54
N VAL A 68 -23.44 -5.70 8.07
CA VAL A 68 -23.09 -5.79 6.64
C VAL A 68 -22.85 -7.24 6.29
N ARG A 69 -23.64 -7.77 5.34
CA ARG A 69 -23.49 -9.12 4.85
C ARG A 69 -22.35 -9.21 3.83
N ILE A 70 -21.46 -10.19 4.02
CA ILE A 70 -20.38 -10.50 3.08
C ILE A 70 -20.57 -11.96 2.66
N GLU A 71 -20.64 -12.19 1.34
CA GLU A 71 -20.80 -13.51 0.73
C GLU A 71 -19.61 -13.80 -0.18
N GLN A 72 -19.14 -15.05 -0.18
CA GLN A 72 -18.14 -15.53 -1.13
C GLN A 72 -18.86 -16.35 -2.20
N ALA A 73 -19.08 -15.73 -3.36
CA ALA A 73 -19.74 -16.34 -4.50
C ALA A 73 -19.16 -15.77 -5.80
N GLU A 74 -19.25 -16.55 -6.88
CA GLU A 74 -19.05 -16.02 -8.23
C GLU A 74 -20.27 -15.17 -8.60
N ALA A 75 -20.03 -13.92 -8.98
CA ALA A 75 -21.08 -12.99 -9.41
C ALA A 75 -20.50 -11.92 -10.33
N THR A 76 -21.32 -11.44 -11.26
CA THR A 76 -21.07 -10.23 -12.04
C THR A 76 -22.04 -9.12 -11.63
N PRO A 77 -21.76 -7.84 -11.96
CA PRO A 77 -22.65 -6.74 -11.63
C PRO A 77 -24.08 -6.93 -12.14
N GLU A 78 -24.24 -7.62 -13.28
CA GLU A 78 -25.54 -7.92 -13.90
C GLU A 78 -26.39 -8.89 -13.05
N ASP A 79 -25.78 -9.67 -12.17
CA ASP A 79 -26.48 -10.59 -11.27
C ASP A 79 -27.14 -9.86 -10.08
N ILE A 80 -26.76 -8.62 -9.81
CA ILE A 80 -27.14 -7.88 -8.60
C ILE A 80 -28.20 -6.82 -8.93
N THR A 81 -29.31 -6.85 -8.21
CA THR A 81 -30.38 -5.84 -8.37
C THR A 81 -30.01 -4.55 -7.65
N GLY A 82 -30.14 -3.42 -8.34
CA GLY A 82 -29.94 -2.08 -7.79
C GLY A 82 -28.58 -1.47 -8.15
N PRO A 83 -28.17 -0.39 -7.47
CA PRO A 83 -26.88 0.23 -7.73
C PRO A 83 -25.72 -0.68 -7.27
N VAL A 84 -24.77 -0.92 -8.17
CA VAL A 84 -23.61 -1.79 -7.92
C VAL A 84 -22.32 -0.95 -7.98
N ILE A 85 -21.47 -1.12 -6.97
CA ILE A 85 -20.08 -0.65 -7.00
C ILE A 85 -19.21 -1.84 -7.41
N ASP A 86 -18.73 -1.84 -8.66
CA ASP A 86 -17.81 -2.89 -9.13
C ASP A 86 -16.39 -2.66 -8.57
N ALA A 87 -16.09 -3.34 -7.46
CA ALA A 87 -14.79 -3.30 -6.78
C ALA A 87 -13.91 -4.54 -7.08
N ARG A 88 -14.13 -5.23 -8.21
CA ARG A 88 -13.41 -6.48 -8.56
C ARG A 88 -11.96 -6.27 -9.04
N GLY A 89 -11.46 -5.03 -9.01
CA GLY A 89 -10.10 -4.71 -9.43
C GLY A 89 -9.82 -5.11 -10.88
N MET A 90 -8.72 -5.83 -11.13
CA MET A 90 -8.34 -6.27 -12.49
C MET A 90 -9.38 -7.17 -13.18
N ALA A 91 -10.28 -7.80 -12.42
CA ALA A 91 -11.33 -8.65 -12.98
C ALA A 91 -12.55 -7.87 -13.52
N ALA A 92 -12.64 -6.55 -13.29
CA ALA A 92 -13.81 -5.74 -13.67
C ALA A 92 -13.96 -5.51 -15.20
N GLY A 93 -12.98 -5.89 -16.02
CA GLY A 93 -13.08 -5.77 -17.48
C GLY A 93 -13.22 -4.34 -18.02
N LEU A 94 -12.90 -3.32 -17.22
CA LEU A 94 -13.14 -1.91 -17.56
C LEU A 94 -12.25 -1.44 -18.73
N PRO A 95 -12.80 -0.73 -19.74
CA PRO A 95 -12.02 -0.16 -20.82
C PRO A 95 -10.92 0.77 -20.30
N GLY A 96 -9.67 0.51 -20.69
CA GLY A 96 -8.52 1.30 -20.26
C GLY A 96 -7.94 0.93 -18.89
N LEU A 97 -8.54 -0.03 -18.15
CA LEU A 97 -7.93 -0.55 -16.94
C LEU A 97 -6.67 -1.37 -17.29
N ARG A 98 -5.51 -0.88 -16.86
CA ARG A 98 -4.23 -1.57 -17.05
C ARG A 98 -3.83 -2.30 -15.77
N GLY A 99 -3.99 -3.63 -15.77
CA GLY A 99 -3.45 -4.49 -14.71
C GLY A 99 -1.92 -4.43 -14.68
N VAL A 100 -1.34 -4.28 -13.49
CA VAL A 100 0.10 -4.30 -13.28
C VAL A 100 0.40 -5.25 -12.14
N ARG A 101 1.33 -6.18 -12.38
CA ARG A 101 1.88 -7.02 -11.33
C ARG A 101 3.09 -6.31 -10.74
N GLY A 102 3.05 -6.05 -9.43
CA GLY A 102 4.24 -5.67 -8.68
C GLY A 102 5.11 -6.90 -8.39
N GLU A 103 6.41 -6.69 -8.24
CA GLU A 103 7.30 -7.68 -7.64
C GLU A 103 7.20 -7.52 -6.11
N MET A 104 7.07 -8.63 -5.39
CA MET A 104 7.05 -8.69 -3.92
C MET A 104 8.12 -9.67 -3.45
#